data_AF-A0A7X6AQC4-F1
#
_entry.id   AF-A0A7X6AQC4-F1
#
_cell.length_a   1.000
_cell.length_b   1.000
_cell.length_c   1.000
_cell.angle_alpha   90.00
_cell.angle_beta   90.00
_cell.angle_gamma   90.00
#
_symmetry.space_group_name_H-M   'P 1'
#
loop_
_entity.id
_entity.type
_entity.pdbx_description
1 polymer ?
#
loop_
_entity_poly.entity_id
_entity_poly.type
_entity_poly.pdbx_seq_one_letter_code
_entity_poly.pdbx_strand_id
1 'polypeptide(L)'
;MAELRGPKALRFPPAITETPAVEPATDGYVVFTTNTRQQLDSFCLLIGRPELAEQYATAASRQIDWDTWNEIVHGWTTSRPADEILTAAAELRIPVA
;
A
#
# COMPACT_ATOMS: atom_id res chain seq x y z
N MET A 1 34.28 -15.42 12.83
CA MET A 1 34.39 -14.24 11.95
C MET A 1 33.32 -14.37 10.87
N ALA A 2 32.13 -13.79 11.08
CA ALA A 2 31.07 -13.83 10.09
C ALA A 2 31.30 -12.70 9.07
N GLU A 3 31.52 -13.05 7.80
CA GLU A 3 31.58 -12.08 6.72
C GLU A 3 30.20 -11.44 6.53
N LEU A 4 30.07 -10.15 6.88
CA LEU A 4 28.97 -9.35 6.38
C LEU A 4 29.16 -9.18 4.86
N ARG A 5 28.38 -9.92 4.07
CA ARG A 5 28.21 -9.61 2.65
C ARG A 5 27.56 -8.22 2.56
N GLY A 6 28.36 -7.23 2.15
CA GLY A 6 27.86 -5.90 1.84
C GLY A 6 26.73 -5.96 0.79
N PRO A 7 25.84 -4.96 0.75
CA PRO A 7 24.73 -4.95 -0.18
C PRO A 7 25.24 -5.07 -1.62
N LYS A 8 24.65 -5.99 -2.40
CA LYS A 8 24.92 -6.08 -3.85
C LYS A 8 24.61 -4.71 -4.45
N ALA A 9 25.58 -4.10 -5.12
CA ALA A 9 25.40 -2.83 -5.80
C ALA A 9 24.20 -2.93 -6.76
N LEU A 10 23.12 -2.20 -6.43
CA LEU A 10 21.95 -2.07 -7.29
C LEU A 10 22.40 -1.28 -8.53
N ARG A 11 22.23 -1.87 -9.72
CA ARG A 11 22.65 -1.27 -11.01
C ARG A 11 21.78 -0.08 -11.44
N PHE A 12 20.72 0.21 -10.69
CA PHE A 12 19.79 1.31 -10.87
C PHE A 12 19.43 1.85 -9.48
N PRO A 13 19.02 3.13 -9.33
CA PRO A 13 18.41 3.57 -8.09
C PRO A 13 17.28 2.58 -7.73
N PRO A 14 17.12 2.19 -6.45
CA PRO A 14 16.04 1.30 -6.06
C PRO A 14 14.72 1.89 -6.55
N ALA A 15 13.97 1.10 -7.33
CA ALA A 15 12.63 1.51 -7.72
C ALA A 15 11.79 1.62 -6.44
N ILE A 16 11.30 2.82 -6.15
CA ILE A 16 10.31 3.01 -5.10
C ILE A 16 8.98 2.55 -5.69
N THR A 17 8.37 1.56 -5.05
CA THR A 17 7.03 1.10 -5.40
C THR A 17 6.02 1.96 -4.64
N GLU A 18 5.12 2.62 -5.36
CA GLU A 18 3.97 3.27 -4.75
C GLU A 18 3.00 2.19 -4.26
N THR A 19 3.01 1.91 -2.95
CA THR A 19 2.02 1.05 -2.30
C THR A 19 0.93 1.89 -1.62
N PRO A 20 -0.32 1.40 -1.48
CA PRO A 20 -0.82 0.15 -2.01
C PRO A 20 -0.94 0.19 -3.54
N ALA A 21 -0.65 -0.93 -4.19
CA ALA A 21 -0.65 -1.08 -5.64
C ALA A 21 -1.63 -2.19 -6.03
N VAL A 22 -1.14 -3.42 -6.23
CA VAL A 22 -1.97 -4.59 -6.55
C VAL A 22 -2.15 -5.39 -5.27
N GLU A 23 -3.33 -5.30 -4.68
CA GLU A 23 -3.61 -5.88 -3.36
C GLU A 23 -4.56 -7.08 -3.49
N PRO A 24 -4.34 -8.17 -2.74
CA PRO A 24 -5.22 -9.33 -2.74
C PRO A 24 -6.57 -9.03 -2.09
N ALA A 25 -7.63 -9.56 -2.69
CA ALA A 25 -8.99 -9.63 -2.17
C ALA A 25 -9.39 -11.10 -1.94
N THR A 26 -10.57 -11.37 -1.39
CA THR A 26 -11.02 -12.76 -1.15
C THR A 26 -11.25 -13.56 -2.44
N ASP A 27 -11.58 -12.90 -3.54
CA ASP A 27 -11.94 -13.50 -4.83
C ASP A 27 -11.11 -12.97 -6.01
N GLY A 28 -9.96 -12.33 -5.74
CA GLY A 28 -9.08 -11.80 -6.78
C GLY A 28 -8.09 -10.77 -6.27
N TYR A 29 -7.91 -9.71 -7.05
CA TYR A 29 -7.03 -8.59 -6.74
C TYR A 29 -7.73 -7.27 -7.06
N VAL A 30 -7.34 -6.22 -6.35
CA VAL A 30 -7.76 -4.83 -6.60
C VAL A 30 -6.51 -3.97 -6.79
N VAL A 31 -6.59 -2.99 -7.69
CA VAL A 31 -5.47 -2.10 -7.99
C VAL A 31 -5.79 -0.70 -7.51
N PHE A 32 -5.03 -0.19 -6.53
CA PHE A 32 -5.15 1.18 -6.04
C PHE A 32 -4.13 2.12 -6.69
N THR A 33 -4.44 3.41 -6.68
CA THR A 33 -3.47 4.47 -6.97
C THR A 33 -3.46 5.50 -5.86
N THR A 34 -2.34 5.61 -5.13
CA THR A 34 -2.14 6.55 -4.01
C THR A 34 -0.96 7.50 -4.23
N ASN A 35 -0.85 8.05 -5.44
CA ASN A 35 0.26 8.91 -5.86
C ASN A 35 0.18 10.34 -5.30
N THR A 36 -1.00 10.79 -4.86
CA THR A 36 -1.20 12.10 -4.24
C THR A 36 -1.50 11.97 -2.76
N ARG A 37 -1.22 13.04 -1.99
CA ARG A 37 -1.55 13.10 -0.56
C ARG A 37 -3.03 12.80 -0.30
N GLN A 38 -3.93 13.41 -1.09
CA GLN A 38 -5.37 13.18 -0.98
C GLN A 38 -5.76 11.72 -1.22
N GLN A 39 -5.15 11.05 -2.19
CA GLN A 39 -5.44 9.64 -2.47
C GLN A 39 -4.99 8.73 -1.33
N LEU A 40 -3.81 9.00 -0.74
CA LEU A 40 -3.34 8.27 0.44
C LEU A 40 -4.23 8.52 1.66
N ASP A 41 -4.58 9.78 1.93
CA ASP A 41 -5.48 10.13 3.04
C ASP A 41 -6.84 9.40 2.90
N SER A 42 -7.42 9.41 1.70
CA SER A 42 -8.65 8.66 1.40
C SER A 42 -8.47 7.15 1.55
N PHE A 43 -7.33 6.58 1.13
CA PHE A 43 -7.06 5.15 1.32
C PHE A 43 -6.93 4.78 2.80
N CYS A 44 -6.23 5.57 3.60
CA CYS A 44 -6.14 5.36 5.05
C CYS A 44 -7.51 5.47 5.72
N LEU A 45 -8.39 6.35 5.24
CA LEU A 45 -9.78 6.42 5.68
C LEU A 45 -10.58 5.16 5.29
N LEU A 46 -10.42 4.66 4.06
CA LEU A 46 -11.08 3.43 3.56
C LEU A 46 -10.81 2.24 4.49
N ILE A 47 -9.55 2.06 4.89
CA ILE A 47 -9.16 0.94 5.75
C ILE A 47 -9.43 1.18 7.24
N GLY A 48 -10.07 2.31 7.59
CA GLY A 48 -10.41 2.67 8.97
C GLY A 48 -9.23 3.09 9.84
N ARG A 49 -8.12 3.54 9.23
CA ARG A 49 -6.86 3.89 9.89
C ARG A 49 -6.35 5.28 9.46
N PRO A 50 -7.15 6.36 9.60
CA PRO A 50 -6.79 7.69 9.10
C PRO A 50 -5.50 8.26 9.72
N GLU A 51 -5.13 7.84 10.94
CA GLU A 51 -3.91 8.26 11.62
C GLU A 51 -2.63 7.79 10.91
N LEU A 52 -2.73 6.76 10.07
CA LEU A 52 -1.59 6.24 9.31
C LEU A 52 -1.16 7.15 8.16
N ALA A 53 -2.03 8.07 7.71
CA ALA A 53 -1.75 8.89 6.54
C ALA A 53 -0.54 9.82 6.74
N GLU A 54 -0.29 10.27 7.98
CA GLU A 54 0.89 11.08 8.30
C GLU A 54 2.15 10.21 8.46
N GLN A 55 2.04 9.06 9.15
CA GLN A 55 3.15 8.11 9.31
C GLN A 55 3.66 7.58 7.96
N TYR A 56 2.74 7.31 7.05
CA TYR A 56 3.00 6.68 5.75
C TYR A 56 2.89 7.65 4.58
N ALA A 57 3.06 8.95 4.82
CA ALA A 57 2.87 10.02 3.85
C ALA A 57 3.66 9.87 2.53
N THR A 58 4.75 9.10 2.54
CA THR A 58 5.62 8.91 1.36
C THR A 58 5.73 7.43 1.01
N ALA A 59 5.89 7.10 -0.27
CA ALA A 59 6.16 5.70 -0.65
C ALA A 59 7.45 5.17 -0.05
N ALA A 60 8.44 6.04 0.17
CA ALA A 60 9.67 5.66 0.87
C ALA A 60 9.40 5.19 2.30
N SER A 61 8.51 5.87 3.06
CA SER A 61 8.20 5.43 4.42
C SER A 61 7.43 4.11 4.45
N ARG A 62 6.54 3.88 3.48
CA ARG A 62 5.86 2.58 3.30
C ARG A 62 6.82 1.47 2.88
N GLN A 63 7.83 1.78 2.07
CA GLN A 63 8.85 0.82 1.65
C GLN A 63 9.84 0.47 2.77
N ILE A 64 10.17 1.43 3.65
CA ILE A 64 11.03 1.20 4.81
C ILE A 64 10.34 0.25 5.81
N ASP A 65 9.04 0.40 6.02
CA ASP A 65 8.25 -0.42 6.95
C ASP A 65 7.32 -1.39 6.18
N TRP A 66 7.89 -2.02 5.14
CA TRP A 66 7.16 -2.80 4.14
C TRP A 66 6.27 -3.87 4.75
N ASP A 67 6.79 -4.68 5.66
CA ASP A 67 6.07 -5.82 6.23
C ASP A 67 4.86 -5.34 7.04
N THR A 68 5.05 -4.34 7.91
CA THR A 68 3.96 -3.74 8.71
C THR A 68 2.92 -3.07 7.83
N TRP A 69 3.35 -2.30 6.82
CA TRP A 69 2.43 -1.65 5.88
C TRP A 69 1.56 -2.68 5.16
N ASN A 70 2.16 -3.74 4.63
CA ASN A 70 1.43 -4.80 3.92
C ASN A 70 0.53 -5.61 4.85
N GLU A 71 0.95 -5.88 6.10
CA GLU A 71 0.09 -6.55 7.07
C GLU A 71 -1.20 -5.75 7.33
N ILE A 72 -1.08 -4.42 7.46
CA ILE A 72 -2.22 -3.52 7.66
C ILE A 72 -3.14 -3.52 6.42
N VAL A 73 -2.56 -3.32 5.23
CA VAL A 73 -3.32 -3.27 3.97
C VAL A 73 -4.02 -4.60 3.71
N HIS A 74 -3.27 -5.70 3.73
CA HIS A 74 -3.81 -7.03 3.46
C HIS A 74 -4.82 -7.46 4.52
N GLY A 75 -4.59 -7.14 5.80
CA GLY A 75 -5.57 -7.42 6.86
C GLY A 75 -6.96 -6.84 6.56
N TRP A 76 -7.01 -5.70 5.87
CA TRP A 76 -8.27 -5.13 5.41
C TRP A 76 -8.74 -5.69 4.06
N THR A 77 -7.88 -5.78 3.04
CA THR A 77 -8.30 -6.18 1.67
C THR A 77 -8.66 -7.67 1.58
N THR A 78 -7.92 -8.57 2.24
CA THR A 78 -8.15 -10.02 2.14
C THR A 78 -9.36 -10.52 2.93
N SER A 79 -10.10 -9.64 3.60
CA SER A 79 -11.35 -9.97 4.29
C SER A 79 -12.60 -9.59 3.50
N ARG A 80 -12.44 -9.08 2.26
CA ARG A 80 -13.53 -8.57 1.42
C ARG A 80 -13.38 -9.03 -0.04
N PRO A 81 -14.50 -9.23 -0.76
CA PRO A 81 -14.48 -9.43 -2.19
C PRO A 81 -14.10 -8.14 -2.93
N ALA A 82 -13.58 -8.27 -4.14
CA ALA A 82 -13.07 -7.15 -4.92
C ALA A 82 -14.16 -6.10 -5.21
N ASP A 83 -15.41 -6.53 -5.45
CA ASP A 83 -16.54 -5.62 -5.77
C ASP A 83 -16.92 -4.69 -4.59
N GLU A 84 -16.88 -5.20 -3.36
CA GLU A 84 -17.08 -4.42 -2.13
C GLU A 84 -15.99 -3.35 -1.99
N ILE A 85 -14.73 -3.76 -2.20
CA ILE A 85 -13.58 -2.86 -2.11
C ILE A 85 -13.68 -1.76 -3.17
N LEU A 86 -13.98 -2.12 -4.42
CA LEU A 86 -14.15 -1.19 -5.54
C LEU A 86 -15.25 -0.17 -5.25
N THR A 87 -16.39 -0.63 -4.74
CA THR A 87 -17.53 0.22 -4.40
C THR A 87 -17.15 1.23 -3.31
N ALA A 88 -16.58 0.76 -2.20
CA ALA A 88 -16.18 1.61 -1.09
C ALA A 88 -15.07 2.61 -1.46
N ALA A 89 -14.09 2.18 -2.26
CA ALA A 89 -13.03 3.05 -2.76
C ALA A 89 -13.56 4.14 -3.72
N ALA A 90 -14.54 3.79 -4.56
CA ALA A 90 -15.18 4.73 -5.48
C ALA A 90 -15.95 5.83 -4.73
N GLU A 91 -16.63 5.51 -3.62
CA GLU A 91 -17.30 6.48 -2.75
C GLU A 91 -16.32 7.53 -2.18
N LEU A 92 -15.09 7.11 -1.89
CA LEU A 92 -14.00 7.98 -1.41
C LEU A 92 -13.18 8.62 -2.53
N ARG A 93 -13.61 8.45 -3.79
CA ARG A 93 -12.96 9.02 -4.98
C ARG A 93 -11.50 8.56 -5.17
N ILE A 94 -11.17 7.36 -4.68
CA ILE A 94 -9.86 6.74 -4.89
C ILE A 94 -9.86 6.12 -6.30
N PRO A 95 -8.86 6.41 -7.16
CA PRO A 95 -8.72 5.67 -8.41
C PRO A 95 -8.40 4.20 -8.12
N VAL A 96 -9.25 3.31 -8.61
CA VAL A 96 -9.20 1.86 -8.34
C VAL A 96 -9.68 1.07 -9.56
N ALA A 97 -9.17 -0.15 -9.75
CA ALA A 97 -9.58 -1.10 -10.79
C ALA A 97 -9.58 -2.55 -10.29
#